data_AF-A0A8R2JPI0-F1
#
_entry.id   AF-A0A8R2JPI0-F1
#
_cell.length_a   1.000
_cell.length_b   1.000
_cell.length_c   1.000
_cell.angle_alpha   90.00
_cell.angle_beta   90.00
_cell.angle_gamma   90.00
#
_symmetry.space_group_name_H-M   'P 1'
#
loop_
_entity.id
_entity.type
_entity.pdbx_description
1 polymer ?
#
loop_
_entity_poly.entity_id
_entity_poly.type
_entity_poly.pdbx_seq_one_letter_code
_entity_poly.pdbx_strand_id
1 'polypeptide(L)'
;MSINKEIIGLLCVCEYLYFVVCDYLIDPHELLVHHNHGKNDVNHYSNVWYFHSTDDLNDIHETIIKQGFSFAQPVDGIPNVYKVKREDHPEIHHVPFDNTTNILKQNNMVNWAKQGFSKKLYKRVPTDVRSRYESYFNDELWKLQWYEQGYRNNYTNGMPLDMNLVPVYEELKCTGKGIRVAIIDDGIEYTHDDLKDNYDEEISINLNWNKKDPMPRYEDPTNSHGTRCAGEIAMAANNKKCGVGVAYNAKVGG
;
A
#
# COMPACT_ATOMS: atom_id res chain seq x y z
N MET A 1 -32.73 -11.22 1.28
CA MET A 1 -31.56 -11.92 0.73
C MET A 1 -30.35 -11.19 1.28
N SER A 2 -29.70 -11.76 2.30
CA SER A 2 -28.61 -11.11 3.04
C SER A 2 -27.35 -11.13 2.18
N ILE A 3 -26.89 -9.97 1.72
CA ILE A 3 -25.61 -9.85 1.01
C ILE A 3 -24.53 -9.95 2.10
N ASN A 4 -23.71 -11.01 2.04
CA ASN A 4 -22.55 -11.16 2.91
C ASN A 4 -21.66 -9.91 2.78
N LYS A 5 -21.44 -9.22 3.89
CA LYS A 5 -20.55 -8.05 4.00
C LYS A 5 -19.10 -8.54 4.14
N GLU A 6 -18.53 -9.10 3.08
CA GLU A 6 -17.11 -9.46 3.07
C GLU A 6 -16.25 -8.21 2.81
N ILE A 7 -15.18 -8.04 3.59
CA ILE A 7 -14.13 -7.05 3.32
C ILE A 7 -13.26 -7.66 2.22
N ILE A 8 -13.26 -7.05 1.03
CA ILE A 8 -12.65 -7.66 -0.18
C ILE A 8 -11.20 -7.18 -0.39
N GLY A 9 -10.70 -6.24 0.43
CA GLY A 9 -9.29 -5.82 0.38
C GLY A 9 -8.82 -5.06 1.63
N LEU A 10 -7.58 -5.32 2.03
CA LEU A 10 -6.83 -4.57 3.04
C LEU A 10 -5.70 -3.84 2.31
N LEU A 11 -5.67 -2.50 2.42
CA LEU A 11 -4.68 -1.69 1.72
C LEU A 11 -3.76 -1.01 2.74
N CYS A 12 -2.48 -1.39 2.72
CA CYS A 12 -1.40 -0.63 3.36
C CYS A 12 -0.77 0.25 2.29
N VAL A 13 -1.16 1.52 2.23
CA VAL A 13 -0.60 2.46 1.26
C VAL A 13 0.66 3.04 1.87
N CYS A 14 1.82 2.67 1.34
CA CYS A 14 2.99 3.54 1.40
C CYS A 14 3.29 3.91 -0.05
N GLU A 15 2.73 5.04 -0.49
CA GLU A 15 2.93 5.70 -1.80
C GLU A 15 2.69 4.89 -3.10
N TYR A 16 2.06 3.72 -3.04
CA TYR A 16 1.55 3.00 -4.23
C TYR A 16 0.18 2.41 -3.97
N LEU A 17 -0.74 2.66 -4.89
CA LEU A 17 -2.07 2.09 -4.94
C LEU A 17 -1.97 0.63 -5.42
N TYR A 18 -1.95 -0.33 -4.48
CA TYR A 18 -1.99 -1.75 -4.79
C TYR A 18 -3.42 -2.28 -4.69
N PHE A 19 -4.16 -2.34 -5.81
CA PHE A 19 -5.44 -3.04 -5.81
C PHE A 19 -5.22 -4.55 -5.71
N VAL A 20 -5.55 -5.14 -4.57
CA VAL A 20 -5.73 -6.59 -4.46
C VAL A 20 -7.14 -6.92 -4.92
N VAL A 21 -7.27 -7.37 -6.17
CA VAL A 21 -8.52 -7.97 -6.66
C VAL A 21 -8.52 -9.44 -6.21
N CYS A 22 -9.25 -9.73 -5.14
CA CYS A 22 -9.41 -11.09 -4.63
C CYS A 22 -10.30 -11.93 -5.56
N ASP A 23 -9.67 -12.65 -6.48
CA ASP A 23 -10.04 -14.04 -6.85
C ASP A 23 -8.82 -14.98 -6.89
N TYR A 24 -7.62 -14.45 -6.60
CA TYR A 24 -6.41 -15.22 -6.41
C TYR A 24 -5.74 -14.78 -5.11
N LEU A 25 -5.60 -15.73 -4.18
CA LEU A 25 -4.72 -15.60 -3.03
C LEU A 25 -3.31 -15.31 -3.55
N ILE A 26 -2.95 -14.03 -3.58
CA ILE A 26 -1.56 -13.59 -3.68
C ILE A 26 -0.90 -14.12 -2.40
N ASP A 27 -0.06 -15.14 -2.57
CA ASP A 27 0.75 -15.73 -1.51
C ASP A 27 1.41 -14.59 -0.72
N PRO A 28 1.40 -14.54 0.63
CA PRO A 28 2.01 -13.45 1.40
C PRO A 28 3.45 -13.12 1.01
N HIS A 29 4.13 -14.10 0.39
CA HIS A 29 5.39 -13.93 -0.31
C HIS A 29 5.37 -12.84 -1.39
N GLU A 30 4.33 -12.76 -2.22
CA GLU A 30 4.21 -11.80 -3.31
C GLU A 30 3.96 -10.36 -2.83
N LEU A 31 3.37 -10.16 -1.64
CA LEU A 31 3.28 -8.84 -0.99
C LEU A 31 4.66 -8.25 -0.65
N LEU A 32 5.67 -9.11 -0.43
CA LEU A 32 7.07 -8.72 -0.24
C LEU A 32 7.92 -8.89 -1.50
N VAL A 33 7.35 -9.49 -2.55
CA VAL A 33 8.07 -9.92 -3.77
C VAL A 33 7.23 -9.61 -5.01
N HIS A 34 7.16 -8.34 -5.37
CA HIS A 34 6.88 -7.89 -6.75
C HIS A 34 7.58 -6.54 -6.97
N HIS A 35 8.24 -6.22 -8.06
CA HIS A 35 8.58 -6.88 -9.32
C HIS A 35 10.08 -6.59 -9.60
N ASN A 36 10.63 -7.19 -10.65
CA ASN A 36 11.93 -6.87 -11.25
C ASN A 36 12.02 -5.39 -11.74
N HIS A 37 11.94 -4.43 -10.82
CA HIS A 37 12.58 -3.13 -10.97
C HIS A 37 13.99 -3.30 -10.40
N GLY A 38 14.98 -3.14 -11.26
CA GLY A 38 16.35 -3.60 -11.03
C GLY A 38 16.95 -3.09 -9.72
N LYS A 39 18.10 -3.68 -9.34
CA LYS A 39 18.99 -3.25 -8.25
C LYS A 39 19.31 -1.74 -8.21
N ASN A 40 18.86 -0.97 -9.19
CA ASN A 40 19.12 0.46 -9.39
C ASN A 40 18.26 1.40 -8.52
N ASP A 41 17.22 0.90 -7.84
CA ASP A 41 16.32 1.75 -7.03
C ASP A 41 16.47 1.59 -5.51
N VAL A 42 17.42 0.76 -5.06
CA VAL A 42 17.73 0.64 -3.62
C VAL A 42 18.58 1.84 -3.19
N ASN A 43 18.08 2.60 -2.21
CA ASN A 43 18.80 3.74 -1.64
C ASN A 43 19.86 3.25 -0.64
N HIS A 44 19.42 2.44 0.33
CA HIS A 44 20.29 1.78 1.31
C HIS A 44 19.63 0.52 1.87
N TYR A 45 20.45 -0.40 2.37
CA TYR A 45 20.08 -1.54 3.18
C TYR A 45 20.11 -1.15 4.66
N SER A 46 19.32 -1.85 5.47
CA SER A 46 19.22 -1.68 6.92
C SER A 46 19.93 -2.81 7.67
N ASN A 47 20.16 -2.64 8.97
CA ASN A 47 20.62 -3.72 9.86
C ASN A 47 19.47 -4.64 10.33
N VAL A 48 18.36 -4.70 9.58
CA VAL A 48 17.19 -5.52 9.88
C VAL A 48 17.03 -6.59 8.82
N TRP A 49 16.68 -7.81 9.25
CA TRP A 49 16.32 -8.93 8.40
C TRP A 49 14.92 -9.43 8.72
N TYR A 50 14.26 -9.92 7.69
CA TYR A 50 12.96 -10.56 7.77
C TYR A 50 13.11 -12.00 7.31
N PHE A 51 12.43 -12.92 7.98
CA PHE A 51 12.40 -14.32 7.59
C PHE A 51 11.04 -14.94 7.88
N HIS A 52 10.72 -16.01 7.17
CA HIS A 52 9.52 -16.79 7.41
C HIS A 52 9.85 -18.17 7.98
N SER A 53 9.06 -18.61 8.94
CA SER A 53 9.12 -19.95 9.49
C SER A 53 7.74 -20.44 9.93
N THR A 54 7.45 -21.71 9.65
CA THR A 54 6.22 -22.40 10.08
C THR A 54 6.41 -23.22 11.36
N ASP A 55 7.63 -23.26 11.90
CA ASP A 55 7.99 -24.11 13.03
C ASP A 55 7.92 -23.35 14.38
N ASP A 56 8.11 -24.07 15.49
CA ASP A 56 8.13 -23.47 16.83
C ASP A 56 9.27 -22.44 16.95
N LEU A 57 8.90 -21.20 17.29
CA LEU A 57 9.80 -20.07 17.43
C LEU A 57 10.86 -20.27 18.51
N ASN A 58 10.57 -21.05 19.55
CA ASN A 58 11.48 -21.20 20.68
C ASN A 58 12.83 -21.80 20.25
N ASP A 59 12.81 -22.81 19.38
CA ASP A 59 14.01 -23.47 18.86
C ASP A 59 14.78 -22.55 17.88
N ILE A 60 14.06 -21.72 17.14
CA ILE A 60 14.62 -20.76 16.19
C ILE A 60 15.31 -19.62 16.93
N HIS A 61 14.72 -19.11 18.02
CA HIS A 61 15.23 -17.99 18.79
C HIS A 61 16.64 -18.26 19.31
N GLU A 62 16.86 -19.41 19.94
CA GLU A 62 18.18 -19.75 20.45
C GLU A 62 19.24 -19.83 19.34
N THR A 63 18.87 -20.42 18.21
CA THR A 63 19.77 -20.61 17.06
C THR A 63 20.16 -19.26 16.43
N ILE A 64 19.18 -18.39 16.21
CA ILE A 64 19.38 -17.07 15.59
C ILE A 64 20.17 -16.13 16.51
N ILE A 65 19.93 -16.17 17.84
CA ILE A 65 20.73 -15.39 18.81
C ILE A 65 22.20 -15.83 18.83
N LYS A 66 22.47 -17.15 18.81
CA LYS A 66 23.85 -17.67 18.72
C LYS A 66 24.56 -17.25 17.43
N GLN A 67 23.80 -16.99 16.36
CA GLN A 67 24.31 -16.48 15.08
C GLN A 67 24.50 -14.95 15.06
N GLY A 68 24.26 -14.26 16.17
CA GLY A 68 24.52 -12.83 16.33
C GLY A 68 23.38 -11.91 15.90
N PHE A 69 22.16 -12.44 15.81
CA PHE A 69 20.95 -11.66 15.58
C PHE A 69 20.22 -11.36 16.91
N SER A 70 19.36 -10.36 16.90
CA SER A 70 18.43 -10.09 17.99
C SER A 70 17.40 -11.20 18.14
N PHE A 71 16.66 -11.16 19.24
CA PHE A 71 15.43 -11.93 19.39
C PHE A 71 14.48 -11.68 18.20
N ALA A 72 13.87 -12.75 17.69
CA ALA A 72 12.96 -12.66 16.55
C ALA A 72 11.60 -12.17 17.00
N GLN A 73 11.19 -11.02 16.49
CA GLN A 73 9.90 -10.42 16.80
C GLN A 73 8.91 -10.73 15.67
N PRO A 74 7.64 -11.05 15.95
CA PRO A 74 6.65 -11.20 14.89
C PRO A 74 6.46 -9.87 14.13
N VAL A 75 6.14 -9.99 12.85
CA VAL A 75 5.68 -8.86 12.04
C VAL A 75 4.16 -8.80 12.13
N ASP A 76 3.65 -7.72 12.70
CA ASP A 76 2.22 -7.53 12.89
C ASP A 76 1.48 -7.59 11.55
N GLY A 77 0.39 -8.36 11.51
CA GLY A 77 -0.43 -8.54 10.31
C GLY A 77 0.10 -9.53 9.27
N ILE A 78 1.30 -10.11 9.44
CA ILE A 78 1.86 -11.11 8.51
C ILE A 78 2.18 -12.40 9.27
N PRO A 79 1.32 -13.43 9.20
CA PRO A 79 1.54 -14.69 9.89
C PRO A 79 2.89 -15.31 9.52
N ASN A 80 3.54 -15.95 10.49
CA ASN A 80 4.78 -16.72 10.30
C ASN A 80 5.97 -15.89 9.78
N VAL A 81 5.91 -14.57 9.80
CA VAL A 81 7.01 -13.68 9.41
C VAL A 81 7.57 -12.98 10.64
N TYR A 82 8.89 -12.98 10.74
CA TYR A 82 9.63 -12.47 11.89
C TYR A 82 10.70 -11.48 11.44
N LYS A 83 10.93 -10.46 12.27
CA LYS A 83 11.99 -9.46 12.12
C LYS A 83 13.08 -9.69 13.16
N VAL A 84 14.34 -9.59 12.73
CA VAL A 84 15.55 -9.66 13.56
C VAL A 84 16.52 -8.56 13.16
N LYS A 85 17.37 -8.13 14.09
CA LYS A 85 18.38 -7.10 13.87
C LYS A 85 19.79 -7.64 14.09
N ARG A 86 20.78 -6.98 13.52
CA ARG A 86 22.19 -7.17 13.90
C ARG A 86 22.78 -5.84 14.36
N GLU A 87 23.02 -5.72 15.66
CA GLU A 87 23.53 -4.49 16.27
C GLU A 87 25.00 -4.19 15.89
N ASP A 88 25.74 -5.21 15.44
CA ASP A 88 27.10 -5.05 14.92
C ASP A 88 27.13 -4.58 13.45
N HIS A 89 25.98 -4.42 12.80
CA HIS A 89 25.85 -3.91 11.44
C HIS A 89 25.35 -2.46 11.42
N PRO A 90 25.83 -1.63 10.48
CA PRO A 90 25.36 -0.25 10.37
C PRO A 90 23.89 -0.21 9.96
N GLU A 91 23.13 0.73 10.54
CA GLU A 91 21.70 0.94 10.23
C GLU A 91 21.46 1.35 8.76
N ILE A 92 22.47 1.89 8.09
CA ILE A 92 22.41 2.34 6.70
C ILE A 92 23.66 1.84 5.97
N HIS A 93 23.46 1.11 4.87
CA HIS A 93 24.56 0.60 4.04
C HIS A 93 24.19 0.57 2.56
N HIS A 94 25.14 0.81 1.64
CA HIS A 94 24.80 0.86 0.21
C HIS A 94 24.73 -0.51 -0.49
N VAL A 95 25.35 -1.54 0.10
CA VAL A 95 25.36 -2.91 -0.46
C VAL A 95 24.76 -3.91 0.53
N PRO A 96 24.14 -5.00 0.05
CA PRO A 96 23.57 -6.01 0.93
C PRO A 96 24.66 -6.80 1.67
N PHE A 97 24.32 -7.32 2.84
CA PHE A 97 25.14 -8.31 3.55
C PHE A 97 24.63 -9.72 3.23
N ASP A 98 24.98 -10.21 2.04
CA ASP A 98 24.52 -11.51 1.53
C ASP A 98 24.96 -12.67 2.44
N ASN A 99 26.16 -12.61 3.00
CA ASN A 99 26.66 -13.63 3.94
C ASN A 99 25.77 -13.74 5.17
N THR A 100 25.38 -12.60 5.75
CA THR A 100 24.48 -12.54 6.90
C THR A 100 23.10 -13.11 6.55
N THR A 101 22.59 -12.77 5.37
CA THR A 101 21.32 -13.33 4.87
C THR A 101 21.41 -14.85 4.69
N ASN A 102 22.55 -15.37 4.22
CA ASN A 102 22.76 -16.80 4.02
C ASN A 102 22.86 -17.58 5.33
N ILE A 103 23.36 -16.97 6.42
CA ILE A 103 23.36 -17.59 7.75
C ILE A 103 21.93 -17.94 8.20
N LEU A 104 20.98 -17.02 8.01
CA LEU A 104 19.56 -17.29 8.31
C LEU A 104 18.99 -18.40 7.43
N LYS A 105 19.32 -18.41 6.13
CA LYS A 105 18.83 -19.42 5.17
C LYS A 105 19.40 -20.83 5.40
N GLN A 106 20.51 -20.95 6.13
CA GLN A 106 21.08 -22.26 6.48
C GLN A 106 20.28 -22.96 7.59
N ASN A 107 19.44 -22.22 8.32
CA ASN A 107 18.52 -22.81 9.29
C ASN A 107 17.40 -23.54 8.53
N ASN A 108 17.24 -24.84 8.81
CA ASN A 108 16.22 -25.69 8.18
C ASN A 108 14.78 -25.26 8.49
N MET A 109 14.58 -24.48 9.54
CA MET A 109 13.29 -23.93 9.95
C MET A 109 12.98 -22.60 9.24
N VAL A 110 13.91 -22.06 8.44
CA VAL A 110 13.75 -20.79 7.73
C VAL A 110 13.47 -21.05 6.25
N ASN A 111 12.24 -20.76 5.81
CA ASN A 111 11.81 -20.98 4.42
C ASN A 111 12.44 -19.94 3.49
N TRP A 112 12.51 -18.69 3.96
CA TRP A 112 13.22 -17.61 3.27
C TRP A 112 13.70 -16.57 4.27
N ALA A 113 14.75 -15.85 3.89
CA ALA A 113 15.23 -14.67 4.59
C ALA A 113 15.66 -13.57 3.61
N LYS A 114 15.42 -12.31 3.97
CA LYS A 114 15.83 -11.12 3.23
C LYS A 114 16.25 -10.00 4.17
N GLN A 115 17.26 -9.23 3.77
CA GLN A 115 17.62 -7.99 4.42
C GLN A 115 16.62 -6.89 4.05
N GLY A 116 16.22 -6.07 5.03
CA GLY A 116 15.41 -4.88 4.81
C GLY A 116 16.19 -3.79 4.08
N PHE A 117 15.53 -3.08 3.17
CA PHE A 117 16.13 -2.00 2.39
C PHE A 117 15.12 -0.90 2.12
N SER A 118 15.63 0.31 1.92
CA SER A 118 14.86 1.49 1.51
C SER A 118 14.92 1.64 0.00
N LYS A 119 13.77 1.90 -0.63
CA LYS A 119 13.71 2.29 -2.05
C LYS A 119 13.73 3.81 -2.19
N LYS A 120 14.34 4.30 -3.26
CA LYS A 120 14.20 5.70 -3.65
C LYS A 120 12.89 5.88 -4.41
N LEU A 121 12.00 6.69 -3.86
CA LEU A 121 10.73 7.04 -4.49
C LEU A 121 10.92 8.27 -5.37
N TYR A 122 10.44 8.17 -6.61
CA TYR A 122 10.45 9.28 -7.56
C TYR A 122 9.03 9.80 -7.71
N LYS A 123 8.78 11.01 -7.20
CA LYS A 123 7.50 11.69 -7.38
C LYS A 123 7.30 11.99 -8.86
N ARG A 124 6.23 11.44 -9.44
CA ARG A 124 5.82 11.76 -10.80
C ARG A 124 5.14 13.12 -10.79
N VAL A 125 5.62 14.04 -11.65
CA VAL A 125 5.04 15.38 -11.79
C VAL A 125 3.93 15.36 -12.84
N PRO A 126 2.86 16.16 -12.66
CA PRO A 126 1.87 16.37 -13.69
C PRO A 126 2.53 16.81 -15.00
N THR A 127 2.00 16.35 -16.12
CA THR A 127 2.45 16.79 -17.45
C THR A 127 1.42 17.70 -18.08
N ASP A 128 1.87 18.72 -18.82
CA ASP A 128 1.03 19.69 -19.57
C ASP A 128 0.22 19.09 -20.75
N VAL A 129 0.03 17.77 -20.77
CA VAL A 129 -0.65 17.08 -21.86
C VAL A 129 -2.14 17.00 -21.56
N ARG A 130 -2.97 17.54 -22.46
CA ARG A 130 -4.42 17.45 -22.38
C ARG A 130 -4.91 16.06 -22.73
N SER A 131 -5.78 15.51 -21.89
CA SER A 131 -6.45 14.23 -22.13
C SER A 131 -7.74 14.42 -22.94
N ARG A 132 -8.11 13.41 -23.73
CA ARG A 132 -9.43 13.34 -24.37
C ARG A 132 -10.59 13.18 -23.38
N TYR A 133 -10.29 12.77 -22.15
CA TYR A 133 -11.26 12.55 -21.08
C TYR A 133 -11.31 13.73 -20.08
N GLU A 134 -10.71 14.88 -20.41
CA GLU A 134 -10.61 16.03 -19.48
C GLU A 134 -11.96 16.60 -19.02
N SER A 135 -13.05 16.22 -19.69
CA SER A 135 -14.44 16.64 -19.39
C SER A 135 -15.32 15.47 -18.95
N TYR A 136 -14.75 14.29 -18.68
CA TYR A 136 -15.50 13.10 -18.31
C TYR A 136 -16.19 13.26 -16.94
N PHE A 137 -15.47 13.84 -15.99
CA PHE A 137 -16.00 14.23 -14.67
C PHE A 137 -16.03 15.75 -14.52
N ASN A 138 -16.95 16.25 -13.69
CA ASN A 138 -17.14 17.69 -13.47
C ASN A 138 -16.28 18.27 -12.33
N ASP A 139 -15.43 17.44 -11.73
CA ASP A 139 -14.62 17.75 -10.55
C ASP A 139 -13.42 18.65 -10.90
N GLU A 140 -13.13 19.62 -10.02
CA GLU A 140 -12.27 20.78 -10.31
C GLU A 140 -10.84 20.42 -10.70
N LEU A 141 -10.29 19.37 -10.07
CA LEU A 141 -8.94 18.86 -10.23
C LEU A 141 -8.87 17.62 -11.10
N TRP A 142 -9.99 17.13 -11.65
CA TRP A 142 -10.00 15.95 -12.54
C TRP A 142 -8.95 16.06 -13.65
N LYS A 143 -8.84 17.25 -14.26
CA LYS A 143 -7.86 17.56 -15.31
C LYS A 143 -6.39 17.37 -14.90
N LEU A 144 -6.11 17.37 -13.61
CA LEU A 144 -4.77 17.19 -13.04
C LEU A 144 -4.47 15.72 -12.69
N GLN A 145 -5.47 14.84 -12.64
CA GLN A 145 -5.33 13.41 -12.34
C GLN A 145 -4.83 12.62 -13.56
N TRP A 146 -3.61 12.95 -13.98
CA TRP A 146 -2.93 12.34 -15.12
C TRP A 146 -2.79 10.82 -15.01
N TYR A 147 -2.83 10.25 -13.81
CA TYR A 147 -2.69 8.81 -13.57
C TYR A 147 -3.98 8.01 -13.85
N GLU A 148 -5.15 8.65 -13.92
CA GLU A 148 -6.42 7.98 -14.26
C GLU A 148 -6.82 8.17 -15.72
N GLN A 149 -6.44 9.31 -16.31
CA GLN A 149 -6.91 9.72 -17.63
C GLN A 149 -5.78 10.15 -18.59
N GLY A 150 -4.52 9.89 -18.28
CA GLY A 150 -3.36 10.29 -19.08
C GLY A 150 -3.24 9.61 -20.46
N TYR A 151 -3.92 10.15 -21.46
CA TYR A 151 -3.66 9.83 -22.87
C TYR A 151 -2.68 10.83 -23.49
N ARG A 152 -1.40 10.45 -23.64
CA ARG A 152 -0.40 11.27 -24.37
C ARG A 152 -0.44 10.96 -25.86
N ASN A 153 -0.72 11.96 -26.69
CA ASN A 153 -0.73 11.81 -28.15
C ASN A 153 0.66 11.59 -28.77
N ASN A 154 1.75 11.88 -28.06
CA ASN A 154 3.13 11.66 -28.52
C ASN A 154 3.70 10.34 -27.98
N TYR A 155 3.45 9.27 -28.74
CA TYR A 155 3.97 7.92 -28.56
C TYR A 155 5.45 7.80 -28.96
N THR A 156 6.36 8.58 -28.36
CA THR A 156 7.79 8.32 -28.63
C THR A 156 8.23 6.95 -28.10
N ASN A 157 7.54 6.38 -27.10
CA ASN A 157 7.84 5.06 -26.49
C ASN A 157 6.61 4.12 -26.29
N GLY A 158 5.48 4.37 -26.94
CA GLY A 158 4.43 3.35 -27.11
C GLY A 158 3.51 2.98 -25.92
N MET A 159 3.78 3.39 -24.67
CA MET A 159 2.95 2.97 -23.52
C MET A 159 2.24 4.14 -22.81
N PRO A 160 0.91 4.03 -22.54
CA PRO A 160 0.22 4.90 -21.60
C PRO A 160 0.91 4.86 -20.23
N LEU A 161 0.99 5.99 -19.55
CA LEU A 161 1.53 6.07 -18.18
C LEU A 161 0.43 6.14 -17.11
N ASP A 162 -0.82 6.01 -17.53
CA ASP A 162 -2.01 6.00 -16.69
C ASP A 162 -2.50 4.56 -16.45
N MET A 163 -3.51 4.42 -15.60
CA MET A 163 -4.19 3.15 -15.32
C MET A 163 -5.25 2.79 -16.37
N ASN A 164 -5.47 3.63 -17.39
CA ASN A 164 -6.51 3.47 -18.41
C ASN A 164 -7.92 3.21 -17.82
N LEU A 165 -8.35 4.02 -16.84
CA LEU A 165 -9.56 3.76 -16.06
C LEU A 165 -10.84 4.26 -16.72
N VAL A 166 -10.79 5.30 -17.55
CA VAL A 166 -12.00 5.88 -18.13
C VAL A 166 -12.82 4.87 -18.94
N PRO A 167 -12.22 4.00 -19.80
CA PRO A 167 -12.95 2.91 -20.44
C PRO A 167 -13.60 1.91 -19.46
N VAL A 168 -12.98 1.67 -18.30
CA VAL A 168 -13.56 0.80 -17.25
C VAL A 168 -14.84 1.41 -16.69
N TYR A 169 -14.87 2.72 -16.50
CA TYR A 169 -16.06 3.45 -16.06
C TYR A 169 -17.13 3.54 -17.17
N GLU A 170 -16.73 3.85 -18.39
CA GLU A 170 -17.63 4.09 -19.53
C GLU A 170 -18.23 2.80 -20.08
N GLU A 171 -17.41 1.78 -20.31
CA GLU A 171 -17.81 0.56 -21.03
C GLU A 171 -18.24 -0.54 -20.07
N LEU A 172 -17.47 -0.76 -18.99
CA LEU A 172 -17.72 -1.86 -18.05
C LEU A 172 -18.63 -1.46 -16.88
N LYS A 173 -18.83 -0.15 -16.66
CA LYS A 173 -19.61 0.41 -15.53
C LYS A 173 -19.08 -0.03 -14.15
N CYS A 174 -17.80 -0.39 -14.07
CA CYS A 174 -17.13 -0.78 -12.83
C CYS A 174 -16.66 0.47 -12.10
N THR A 175 -17.14 0.70 -10.87
CA THR A 175 -16.88 1.95 -10.12
C THR A 175 -16.51 1.69 -8.65
N GLY A 176 -16.25 0.42 -8.30
CA GLY A 176 -16.06 -0.01 -6.92
C GLY A 176 -17.34 -0.19 -6.11
N LYS A 177 -18.52 0.05 -6.70
CA LYS A 177 -19.80 -0.12 -6.01
C LYS A 177 -19.94 -1.52 -5.40
N GLY A 178 -20.23 -1.57 -4.10
CA GLY A 178 -20.38 -2.80 -3.33
C GLY A 178 -19.08 -3.34 -2.73
N ILE A 179 -17.94 -2.73 -3.05
CA ILE A 179 -16.64 -3.04 -2.44
C ILE A 179 -16.42 -2.15 -1.21
N ARG A 180 -15.81 -2.73 -0.19
CA ARG A 180 -15.39 -2.06 1.04
C ARG A 180 -13.87 -2.18 1.17
N VAL A 181 -13.20 -1.07 1.42
CA VAL A 181 -11.74 -0.97 1.51
C VAL A 181 -11.35 -0.41 2.86
N ALA A 182 -10.53 -1.15 3.61
CA ALA A 182 -9.96 -0.68 4.87
C ALA A 182 -8.52 -0.18 4.63
N ILE A 183 -8.24 1.04 5.09
CA ILE A 183 -6.95 1.71 5.00
C ILE A 183 -6.30 1.69 6.38
N ILE A 184 -5.16 1.02 6.51
CA ILE A 184 -4.38 1.04 7.75
C ILE A 184 -3.37 2.18 7.67
N ASP A 185 -3.67 3.31 8.30
CA ASP A 185 -2.87 4.53 8.20
C ASP A 185 -3.03 5.45 9.43
N ASP A 186 -2.69 6.73 9.29
CA ASP A 186 -2.74 7.76 10.34
C ASP A 186 -4.14 8.33 10.64
N GLY A 187 -5.17 7.83 9.97
CA GLY A 187 -6.58 8.20 10.14
C GLY A 187 -7.24 8.71 8.86
N ILE A 188 -8.57 8.87 8.91
CA ILE A 188 -9.39 9.34 7.79
C ILE A 188 -10.27 10.48 8.26
N GLU A 189 -10.14 11.65 7.63
CA GLU A 189 -11.05 12.78 7.78
C GLU A 189 -12.40 12.42 7.11
N TYR A 190 -13.19 11.58 7.76
CA TYR A 190 -14.45 11.07 7.19
C TYR A 190 -15.51 12.15 7.01
N THR A 191 -15.33 13.34 7.61
CA THR A 191 -16.20 14.50 7.37
C THR A 191 -15.81 15.30 6.12
N HIS A 192 -14.69 14.96 5.45
CA HIS A 192 -14.27 15.61 4.22
C HIS A 192 -15.37 15.50 3.15
N ASP A 193 -15.60 16.59 2.41
CA ASP A 193 -16.75 16.68 1.51
C ASP A 193 -16.75 15.62 0.40
N ASP A 194 -15.57 15.15 0.00
CA ASP A 194 -15.41 14.07 -0.97
C ASP A 194 -15.45 12.65 -0.39
N LEU A 195 -15.33 12.50 0.93
CA LEU A 195 -15.24 11.18 1.57
C LEU A 195 -16.48 10.83 2.38
N LYS A 196 -17.22 11.82 2.90
CA LYS A 196 -18.36 11.61 3.80
C LYS A 196 -19.42 10.64 3.27
N ASP A 197 -19.69 10.66 1.97
CA ASP A 197 -20.69 9.79 1.37
C ASP A 197 -20.18 8.36 1.15
N ASN A 198 -18.86 8.18 1.09
CA ASN A 198 -18.18 6.90 0.88
C ASN A 198 -17.56 6.33 2.15
N TYR A 199 -17.51 7.07 3.26
CA TYR A 199 -17.04 6.57 4.54
C TYR A 199 -17.91 5.42 5.08
N ASP A 200 -17.27 4.50 5.80
CA ASP A 200 -17.88 3.32 6.39
C ASP A 200 -17.34 3.05 7.80
N GLU A 201 -18.15 3.39 8.80
CA GLU A 201 -17.81 3.26 10.22
C GLU A 201 -17.67 1.80 10.68
N GLU A 202 -18.27 0.84 9.98
CA GLU A 202 -18.25 -0.57 10.39
C GLU A 202 -16.89 -1.23 10.08
N ILE A 203 -16.10 -0.63 9.18
CA ILE A 203 -14.73 -1.07 8.84
C ILE A 203 -13.68 -0.06 9.30
N SER A 204 -14.01 0.77 10.29
CA SER A 204 -13.12 1.79 10.82
C SER A 204 -12.80 1.56 12.29
N ILE A 205 -11.51 1.66 12.63
CA ILE A 205 -11.01 1.53 13.99
C ILE A 205 -9.67 2.23 14.16
N ASN A 206 -9.63 3.13 15.14
CA ASN A 206 -8.40 3.71 15.64
C ASN A 206 -7.68 2.71 16.55
N LEU A 207 -6.69 2.00 16.02
CA LEU A 207 -5.92 0.99 16.73
C LEU A 207 -5.05 1.57 17.87
N ASN A 208 -4.63 2.84 17.77
CA ASN A 208 -3.80 3.48 18.81
C ASN A 208 -4.56 3.66 20.14
N TRP A 209 -5.88 3.82 20.08
CA TRP A 209 -6.72 4.03 21.27
C TRP A 209 -7.88 3.05 21.40
N ASN A 210 -7.95 2.05 20.51
CA ASN A 210 -9.04 1.08 20.40
C ASN A 210 -10.43 1.76 20.37
N LYS A 211 -10.55 2.84 19.58
CA LYS A 211 -11.77 3.63 19.42
C LYS A 211 -12.30 3.49 18.00
N LYS A 212 -13.61 3.58 17.81
CA LYS A 212 -14.23 3.54 16.48
C LYS A 212 -14.01 4.80 15.64
N ASP A 213 -13.48 5.87 16.22
CA ASP A 213 -13.34 7.17 15.56
C ASP A 213 -11.94 7.29 14.92
N PRO A 214 -11.82 7.19 13.58
CA PRO A 214 -10.54 7.27 12.88
C PRO A 214 -10.15 8.72 12.55
N MET A 215 -10.83 9.71 13.12
CA MET A 215 -10.56 11.12 12.82
C MET A 215 -9.09 11.48 13.10
N PRO A 216 -8.37 12.05 12.13
CA PRO A 216 -7.02 12.51 12.33
C PRO A 216 -6.95 13.61 13.37
N ARG A 217 -5.86 13.63 14.15
CA ARG A 217 -5.59 14.71 15.11
C ARG A 217 -4.87 15.85 14.41
N TYR A 218 -5.55 16.99 14.26
CA TYR A 218 -4.98 18.18 13.61
C TYR A 218 -3.80 18.81 14.37
N GLU A 219 -3.57 18.44 15.64
CA GLU A 219 -2.39 18.87 16.39
C GLU A 219 -1.09 18.36 15.76
N ASP A 220 -1.15 17.27 15.00
CA ASP A 220 -0.04 16.73 14.23
C ASP A 220 -0.37 16.79 12.72
N PRO A 221 0.21 17.74 11.97
CA PRO A 221 -0.06 17.91 10.54
C PRO A 221 0.46 16.74 9.69
N THR A 222 1.21 15.81 10.27
CA THR A 222 1.61 14.57 9.59
C THR A 222 0.44 13.60 9.44
N ASN A 223 -0.59 13.68 10.31
CA ASN A 223 -1.82 12.89 10.27
C ASN A 223 -2.76 13.33 9.12
N SER A 224 -2.28 13.26 7.90
CA SER A 224 -3.03 13.59 6.68
C SER A 224 -2.87 12.55 5.59
N HIS A 225 -2.03 11.54 5.82
CA HIS A 225 -1.66 10.55 4.82
C HIS A 225 -2.84 9.63 4.51
N GLY A 226 -3.51 9.07 5.52
CA GLY A 226 -4.66 8.19 5.36
C GLY A 226 -5.84 8.85 4.66
N THR A 227 -6.07 10.14 4.91
CA THR A 227 -7.10 10.92 4.20
C THR A 227 -6.77 11.10 2.72
N ARG A 228 -5.51 11.33 2.37
CA ARG A 228 -5.07 11.41 0.96
C ARG A 228 -5.22 10.05 0.26
N CYS A 229 -4.82 8.97 0.93
CA CYS A 229 -4.99 7.61 0.43
C CYS A 229 -6.47 7.25 0.23
N ALA A 230 -7.33 7.61 1.19
CA ALA A 230 -8.78 7.44 1.05
C ALA A 230 -9.33 8.23 -0.13
N GLY A 231 -8.81 9.44 -0.36
CA GLY A 231 -9.13 10.25 -1.52
C GLY A 231 -8.82 9.54 -2.83
N GLU A 232 -7.59 9.06 -3.01
CA GLU A 232 -7.17 8.34 -4.22
C GLU A 232 -8.06 7.12 -4.54
N ILE A 233 -8.57 6.44 -3.51
CA ILE A 233 -9.43 5.26 -3.68
C ILE A 233 -10.87 5.66 -3.93
N ALA A 234 -11.46 6.50 -3.08
CA ALA A 234 -12.90 6.62 -2.94
C ALA A 234 -13.39 8.06 -2.74
N MET A 235 -12.62 9.09 -3.12
CA MET A 235 -13.20 10.44 -3.25
C MET A 235 -14.35 10.42 -4.28
N ALA A 236 -15.46 11.04 -3.91
CA ALA A 236 -16.68 11.04 -4.70
C ALA A 236 -16.48 11.63 -6.10
N ALA A 237 -17.21 11.12 -7.08
CA ALA A 237 -17.21 11.67 -8.44
C ALA A 237 -18.38 12.64 -8.65
N ASN A 238 -18.19 13.59 -9.55
CA ASN A 238 -19.19 14.53 -10.06
C ASN A 238 -19.81 15.46 -9.01
N ASN A 239 -19.07 15.81 -7.95
CA ASN A 239 -19.54 16.68 -6.88
C ASN A 239 -18.95 18.11 -6.97
N LYS A 240 -18.16 18.37 -8.02
CA LYS A 240 -17.50 19.67 -8.29
C LYS A 240 -16.45 20.04 -7.23
N LYS A 241 -15.83 19.05 -6.60
CA LYS A 241 -14.76 19.26 -5.63
C LYS A 241 -13.59 18.36 -5.97
N CYS A 242 -12.38 18.83 -5.68
CA CYS A 242 -11.15 18.07 -5.83
C CYS A 242 -11.11 17.18 -7.10
N GLY A 243 -10.81 15.89 -6.95
CA GLY A 243 -10.72 14.93 -8.05
C GLY A 243 -11.73 13.80 -7.90
N VAL A 244 -11.46 12.67 -8.55
CA VAL A 244 -12.28 11.47 -8.51
C VAL A 244 -11.43 10.29 -8.04
N GLY A 245 -11.95 9.46 -7.14
CA GLY A 245 -11.25 8.25 -6.69
C GLY A 245 -11.39 7.14 -7.72
N VAL A 246 -10.39 6.25 -7.80
CA VAL A 246 -10.40 5.12 -8.73
C VAL A 246 -11.67 4.24 -8.58
N ALA A 247 -12.14 4.12 -7.36
CA ALA A 247 -13.31 3.38 -6.95
C ALA A 247 -14.31 4.34 -6.26
N TYR A 248 -14.70 5.41 -6.95
CA TYR A 248 -15.54 6.50 -6.42
C TYR A 248 -16.94 6.11 -5.89
N ASN A 249 -17.38 4.86 -6.06
CA ASN A 249 -18.59 4.31 -5.43
C ASN A 249 -18.31 3.20 -4.40
N ALA A 250 -17.04 2.91 -4.09
CA ALA A 250 -16.66 2.02 -3.01
C ALA A 250 -16.88 2.68 -1.64
N LYS A 251 -16.90 1.84 -0.62
CA LYS A 251 -16.89 2.26 0.78
C LYS A 251 -15.47 2.20 1.34
N VAL A 252 -15.11 3.19 2.15
CA VAL A 252 -13.77 3.31 2.74
C VAL A 252 -13.84 3.49 4.25
N GLY A 253 -12.98 2.79 4.98
CA GLY A 253 -12.77 2.95 6.42
C GLY A 253 -11.30 2.87 6.77
N GLY A 254 -10.95 3.19 8.01
CA GLY A 254 -9.57 3.17 8.49
C GLY A 254 -9.44 3.30 9.99
#